data_AF-A0AAD8K3W5-F1
#
_entry.id   AF-A0AAD8K3W5-F1
#
_cell.length_a   1.000
_cell.length_b   1.000
_cell.length_c   1.000
_cell.angle_alpha   90.00
_cell.angle_beta   90.00
_cell.angle_gamma   90.00
#
_symmetry.space_group_name_H-M   'P 1'
#
loop_
_entity.id
_entity.type
_entity.pdbx_description
1 polymer ?
#
loop_
_entity_poly.entity_id
_entity_poly.type
_entity_poly.pdbx_seq_one_letter_code
_entity_poly.pdbx_strand_id
1 'polypeptide(L)'
;MKNENKGSTEETTPPKKQCKVCSKADFRYKCPICLIPYCSLLCFKKHKEISCVKPAPAPENAASTITTVDVDRPCYVDVADEVLERSQLECIATNTEIIDALKDKELQKLIHKIDSSADAEIELDKAMEDEAFRLFTEKILSTLNQSGSQQS
;
A
#
# COMPACT_ATOMS: atom_id res chain seq x y z
N MET A 1 -24.44 55.92 17.59
CA MET A 1 -23.69 54.87 18.31
C MET A 1 -24.03 53.52 17.72
N LYS A 2 -23.00 52.65 17.63
CA LYS A 2 -22.94 51.28 17.09
C LYS A 2 -22.39 51.20 15.65
N ASN A 3 -21.09 51.00 15.37
CA ASN A 3 -20.18 49.85 15.63
C ASN A 3 -20.79 48.49 15.23
N GLU A 4 -20.12 47.52 14.61
CA GLU A 4 -18.81 47.30 13.97
C GLU A 4 -18.94 45.89 13.33
N ASN A 5 -18.24 45.64 12.22
CA ASN A 5 -17.55 44.39 11.89
C ASN A 5 -18.33 43.05 11.69
N LYS A 6 -18.27 42.50 10.47
CA LYS A 6 -18.10 41.06 10.11
C LYS A 6 -18.33 40.94 8.60
N GLY A 7 -17.53 40.28 7.79
CA GLY A 7 -16.51 39.27 8.02
C GLY A 7 -16.38 38.56 6.68
N SER A 8 -15.14 38.33 6.27
CA SER A 8 -14.72 37.64 5.07
C SER A 8 -15.56 36.40 4.76
N THR A 9 -16.17 36.35 3.56
CA THR A 9 -16.60 35.08 2.98
C THR A 9 -15.44 34.52 2.18
N GLU A 10 -14.62 33.74 2.89
CA GLU A 10 -13.70 32.76 2.32
C GLU A 10 -14.56 31.69 1.64
N GLU A 11 -14.70 31.76 0.31
CA GLU A 11 -15.47 30.80 -0.46
C GLU A 11 -14.63 29.52 -0.62
N THR A 12 -14.99 28.50 0.16
CA THR A 12 -14.39 27.16 0.15
C THR A 12 -14.55 26.51 -1.22
N THR A 13 -13.52 26.61 -2.08
CA THR A 13 -13.51 25.93 -3.38
C THR A 13 -13.42 24.41 -3.23
N PRO A 14 -14.32 23.62 -3.85
CA PRO A 14 -14.24 22.17 -3.87
C PRO A 14 -13.02 21.68 -4.69
N PRO A 15 -12.50 20.47 -4.41
CA PRO A 15 -11.26 19.98 -5.03
C PRO A 15 -11.38 19.89 -6.56
N LYS A 16 -10.51 20.62 -7.26
CA LYS A 16 -10.57 20.83 -8.71
C LYS A 16 -10.27 19.52 -9.47
N LYS A 17 -11.22 19.09 -10.30
CA LYS A 17 -11.13 17.90 -11.16
C LYS A 17 -10.28 18.19 -12.41
N GLN A 18 -8.98 18.43 -12.26
CA GLN A 18 -8.11 18.82 -13.40
C GLN A 18 -7.44 17.64 -14.12
N CYS A 19 -7.23 17.82 -15.44
CA CYS A 19 -6.44 16.93 -16.27
C CYS A 19 -4.99 16.87 -15.78
N LYS A 20 -4.47 15.69 -15.46
CA LYS A 20 -3.10 15.47 -14.99
C LYS A 20 -2.06 15.39 -16.13
N VAL A 21 -2.50 15.44 -17.39
CA VAL A 21 -1.60 15.45 -18.55
C VAL A 21 -1.22 16.87 -18.97
N CYS A 22 -2.18 17.78 -19.02
CA CYS A 22 -1.94 19.15 -19.47
C CYS A 22 -2.15 20.21 -18.39
N SER A 23 -2.82 19.89 -17.27
CA SER A 23 -3.13 20.78 -16.15
C SER A 23 -3.87 22.08 -16.51
N LYS A 24 -4.39 22.19 -17.74
CA LYS A 24 -5.03 23.40 -18.29
C LYS A 24 -6.55 23.33 -18.31
N ALA A 25 -7.12 22.14 -18.29
CA ALA A 25 -8.55 21.90 -18.42
C ALA A 25 -9.01 20.86 -17.42
N ASP A 26 -10.31 20.86 -17.13
CA ASP A 26 -10.93 19.83 -16.31
C ASP A 26 -10.86 18.46 -16.99
N PHE A 27 -10.72 17.40 -16.20
CA PHE A 27 -10.69 16.05 -16.72
C PHE A 27 -12.10 15.60 -17.12
N ARG A 28 -12.18 14.91 -18.26
CA ARG A 28 -13.42 14.30 -18.76
C ARG A 28 -13.37 12.78 -18.73
N TYR A 29 -12.17 12.21 -18.75
CA TYR A 29 -11.96 10.78 -18.87
C TYR A 29 -10.81 10.32 -17.96
N LYS A 30 -10.71 9.01 -17.73
CA LYS A 30 -9.61 8.35 -16.99
C LYS A 30 -8.97 7.28 -17.87
N CYS A 31 -7.65 7.11 -17.76
CA CYS A 31 -6.93 6.09 -18.52
C CYS A 31 -7.26 4.68 -17.99
N PRO A 32 -7.58 3.68 -18.84
CA PRO A 32 -7.87 2.31 -18.37
C PRO A 32 -6.64 1.56 -17.85
N ILE A 33 -5.43 2.05 -18.15
CA ILE A 33 -4.16 1.39 -17.78
C ILE A 33 -3.64 1.93 -16.45
N CYS A 34 -3.70 3.25 -16.25
CA CYS A 34 -3.07 3.91 -15.11
C CYS A 34 -3.98 4.83 -14.29
N LEU A 35 -5.26 4.91 -14.67
CA LEU A 35 -6.29 5.74 -14.01
C LEU A 35 -6.00 7.25 -13.96
N ILE A 36 -4.93 7.73 -14.60
CA ILE A 36 -4.61 9.16 -14.69
C ILE A 36 -5.75 9.91 -15.41
N PRO A 37 -6.29 10.98 -14.81
CA PRO A 37 -7.39 11.76 -15.39
C PRO A 37 -6.89 12.68 -16.51
N TYR A 38 -7.63 12.75 -17.62
CA TYR A 38 -7.27 13.57 -18.78
C TYR A 38 -8.49 14.28 -19.43
N CYS A 39 -8.25 15.37 -20.17
CA CYS A 39 -9.32 16.19 -20.74
C CYS A 39 -9.78 15.78 -22.16
N SER A 40 -8.91 15.20 -23.00
CA SER A 40 -9.21 14.88 -24.40
C SER A 40 -8.31 13.77 -24.98
N LEU A 41 -8.68 13.26 -26.17
CA LEU A 41 -7.92 12.25 -26.90
C LEU A 41 -6.47 12.68 -27.22
N LEU A 42 -6.22 13.99 -27.36
CA LEU A 42 -4.87 14.51 -27.56
C LEU A 42 -4.00 14.27 -26.32
N CYS A 43 -4.57 14.48 -25.13
CA CYS A 43 -3.89 14.17 -23.86
C CYS A 43 -3.73 12.66 -23.65
N PHE A 44 -4.70 11.84 -24.08
CA PHE A 44 -4.56 10.38 -24.03
C PHE A 44 -3.39 9.89 -24.87
N LYS A 45 -3.24 10.37 -26.12
CA LYS A 45 -2.12 9.98 -27.00
C LYS A 45 -0.77 10.39 -26.41
N LYS A 46 -0.63 11.65 -25.98
CA LYS A 46 0.61 12.13 -25.33
C LYS A 46 0.95 11.34 -24.06
N HIS A 47 -0.06 11.00 -23.26
CA HIS A 47 0.14 10.21 -22.07
C HIS A 47 0.60 8.78 -22.39
N LYS A 48 -0.04 8.12 -23.36
CA LYS A 48 0.31 6.75 -23.79
C LYS A 48 1.75 6.65 -24.31
N GLU A 49 2.19 7.65 -25.04
CA GLU A 49 3.52 7.68 -25.68
C GLU A 49 4.65 7.96 -24.69
N ILE A 50 4.39 8.72 -23.61
CA ILE A 50 5.45 9.26 -22.74
C ILE A 50 5.47 8.64 -21.33
N SER A 51 4.32 8.25 -20.75
CA SER A 51 4.22 8.04 -19.29
C SER A 51 3.16 7.03 -18.83
N CYS A 52 2.60 6.23 -19.73
CA CYS A 52 1.53 5.28 -19.38
C CYS A 52 2.07 3.97 -18.83
N VAL A 53 2.51 4.01 -17.58
CA VAL A 53 2.89 2.82 -16.81
C VAL A 53 1.68 2.34 -16.01
N LYS A 54 1.43 1.03 -16.00
CA LYS A 54 0.46 0.44 -15.07
C LYS A 54 0.95 0.74 -13.65
N PRO A 55 0.19 1.48 -12.82
CA PRO A 55 0.62 1.79 -11.48
C PRO A 55 0.85 0.46 -10.76
N ALA A 56 2.09 0.28 -10.27
CA ALA A 56 2.32 -0.64 -9.18
C ALA A 56 1.34 -0.24 -8.05
N PRO A 57 0.70 -1.19 -7.35
CA PRO A 57 -0.25 -0.88 -6.31
C PRO A 57 0.45 -0.05 -5.23
N ALA A 58 0.29 1.27 -5.30
CA ALA A 58 0.63 2.19 -4.23
C ALA A 58 -0.53 2.17 -3.22
N PRO A 59 -0.23 2.25 -1.92
CA PRO A 59 -1.25 2.18 -0.89
C PRO A 59 -2.17 3.42 -0.94
N GLU A 60 -3.43 3.15 -0.61
CA GLU A 60 -4.50 4.05 -0.12
C GLU A 60 -4.99 5.26 -0.96
N ASN A 61 -6.17 5.11 -1.59
CA ASN A 61 -7.41 5.74 -1.11
C ASN A 61 -8.57 5.36 -2.06
N ALA A 62 -9.31 4.32 -1.69
CA ALA A 62 -10.50 3.85 -2.39
C ALA A 62 -11.75 4.35 -1.65
N ALA A 63 -12.47 5.29 -2.26
CA ALA A 63 -13.90 5.39 -2.05
C ALA A 63 -14.59 4.54 -3.13
N SER A 64 -15.26 3.47 -2.68
CA SER A 64 -16.24 2.63 -3.40
C SER A 64 -15.66 1.79 -4.54
N THR A 65 -15.47 0.47 -4.39
CA THR A 65 -16.49 -0.51 -4.01
C THR A 65 -15.94 -1.49 -2.97
N ILE A 66 -16.52 -1.44 -1.78
CA ILE A 66 -16.32 -2.37 -0.68
C ILE A 66 -17.10 -3.65 -1.00
N THR A 67 -16.40 -4.74 -1.28
CA THR A 67 -16.88 -6.06 -0.84
C THR A 67 -16.41 -6.15 0.61
N THR A 68 -17.36 -6.13 1.52
CA THR A 68 -17.16 -6.23 2.97
C THR A 68 -16.41 -7.52 3.30
N VAL A 69 -15.11 -7.42 3.55
CA VAL A 69 -14.48 -8.27 4.56
C VAL A 69 -14.24 -7.35 5.73
N ASP A 70 -15.27 -7.27 6.56
CA ASP A 70 -15.17 -6.74 7.91
C ASP A 70 -14.22 -7.66 8.67
N VAL A 71 -12.98 -7.22 8.82
CA VAL A 71 -12.13 -7.58 9.95
C VAL A 71 -11.36 -6.31 10.30
N ASP A 72 -12.06 -5.40 10.97
CA ASP A 72 -11.44 -4.55 11.99
C ASP A 72 -10.90 -5.50 13.06
N ARG A 73 -9.73 -6.11 12.80
CA ARG A 73 -8.96 -6.76 13.86
C ARG A 73 -8.08 -5.67 14.44
N PRO A 74 -8.44 -5.10 15.61
CA PRO A 74 -7.46 -4.36 16.37
C PRO A 74 -6.30 -5.30 16.67
N CYS A 75 -5.16 -5.06 16.03
CA CYS A 75 -3.89 -5.69 16.39
C CYS A 75 -3.42 -5.03 17.69
N TYR A 76 -4.01 -5.44 18.82
CA TYR A 76 -3.57 -5.03 20.14
C TYR A 76 -2.36 -5.89 20.51
N VAL A 77 -1.18 -5.32 20.35
CA VAL A 77 0.08 -5.94 20.80
C VAL A 77 0.41 -5.30 22.14
N ASP A 78 0.33 -6.09 23.22
CA ASP A 78 0.52 -5.62 24.61
C ASP A 78 1.99 -5.25 24.90
N VAL A 79 2.91 -5.64 24.00
CA VAL A 79 4.35 -5.44 24.16
C VAL A 79 4.91 -4.76 22.91
N ALA A 80 5.47 -3.55 23.09
CA ALA A 80 6.03 -2.77 21.98
C ALA A 80 7.18 -3.48 21.24
N ASP A 81 7.87 -4.41 21.91
CA ASP A 81 9.02 -5.14 21.38
C ASP A 81 8.64 -6.26 20.40
N GLU A 82 7.35 -6.61 20.27
CA GLU A 82 6.87 -7.61 19.32
C GLU A 82 6.52 -7.02 17.94
N VAL A 83 6.57 -5.69 17.80
CA VAL A 83 6.26 -4.97 16.57
C VAL A 83 7.55 -4.55 15.86
N LEU A 84 7.66 -4.88 14.57
CA LEU A 84 8.80 -4.46 13.76
C LEU A 84 8.81 -2.95 13.52
N GLU A 85 10.01 -2.35 13.57
CA GLU A 85 10.20 -0.95 13.22
C GLU A 85 10.07 -0.70 11.72
N ARG A 86 9.81 0.56 11.34
CA ARG A 86 9.74 0.96 9.93
C ARG A 86 11.02 0.66 9.15
N SER A 87 12.18 0.86 9.78
CA SER A 87 13.51 0.57 9.22
C SER A 87 13.66 -0.92 8.87
N GLN A 88 13.24 -1.79 9.79
CA GLN A 88 13.24 -3.24 9.62
C GLN A 88 12.32 -3.69 8.47
N LEU A 89 11.11 -3.14 8.40
CA LEU A 89 10.17 -3.40 7.31
C LEU A 89 10.72 -2.95 5.95
N GLU A 90 11.43 -1.82 5.90
CA GLU A 90 12.06 -1.33 4.67
C GLU A 90 13.23 -2.24 4.22
N CYS A 91 14.02 -2.77 5.17
CA CYS A 91 15.03 -3.78 4.86
C CYS A 91 14.42 -5.05 4.27
N ILE A 92 13.31 -5.53 4.82
CA ILE A 92 12.58 -6.70 4.28
C ILE A 92 12.05 -6.38 2.87
N ALA A 93 11.44 -5.19 2.69
CA ALA A 93 10.82 -4.79 1.43
C ALA A 93 11.81 -4.55 0.28
N THR A 94 13.08 -4.28 0.59
CA THR A 94 14.15 -4.07 -0.41
C THR A 94 15.01 -5.31 -0.64
N ASN A 95 14.87 -6.35 0.19
CA ASN A 95 15.62 -7.59 0.05
C ASN A 95 15.08 -8.42 -1.14
N THR A 96 15.87 -8.50 -2.20
CA THR A 96 15.47 -9.20 -3.44
C THR A 96 15.23 -10.69 -3.25
N GLU A 97 15.95 -11.35 -2.34
CA GLU A 97 15.76 -12.78 -2.09
C GLU A 97 14.41 -13.06 -1.42
N ILE A 98 13.98 -12.19 -0.50
CA ILE A 98 12.66 -12.26 0.13
C ILE A 98 11.56 -12.00 -0.91
N ILE A 99 11.73 -10.97 -1.75
CA ILE A 99 10.80 -10.67 -2.85
C ILE A 99 10.71 -11.83 -3.85
N ASP A 100 11.84 -12.46 -4.16
CA ASP A 100 11.89 -13.59 -5.08
C ASP A 100 11.24 -14.84 -4.49
N ALA A 101 11.47 -15.13 -3.21
CA ALA A 101 10.76 -16.20 -2.50
C ALA A 101 9.24 -15.98 -2.54
N LEU A 102 8.79 -14.73 -2.36
CA LEU A 102 7.38 -14.36 -2.46
C LEU A 102 6.78 -14.53 -3.86
N LYS A 103 7.55 -14.82 -4.92
CA LYS A 103 6.96 -15.15 -6.23
C LYS A 103 6.28 -16.52 -6.23
N ASP A 104 6.62 -17.39 -5.27
CA ASP A 104 5.99 -18.69 -5.12
C ASP A 104 4.53 -18.58 -4.70
N LYS A 105 3.65 -19.30 -5.40
CA LYS A 105 2.20 -19.18 -5.21
C LYS A 105 1.67 -19.97 -4.03
N GLU A 106 2.31 -21.07 -3.67
CA GLU A 106 1.89 -21.85 -2.50
C GLU A 106 2.32 -21.15 -1.21
N LEU A 107 3.51 -20.55 -1.21
CA LEU A 107 3.98 -19.69 -0.13
C LEU A 107 3.05 -18.50 0.11
N GLN A 108 2.62 -17.79 -0.95
CA GLN A 108 1.65 -16.70 -0.84
C GLN A 108 0.32 -17.17 -0.22
N LYS A 109 -0.16 -18.36 -0.60
CA LYS A 109 -1.39 -18.93 -0.03
C LYS A 109 -1.23 -19.26 1.44
N LEU A 110 -0.09 -19.80 1.85
CA LEU A 110 0.23 -20.07 3.27
C LEU A 110 0.21 -18.79 4.09
N ILE A 111 0.90 -17.74 3.63
CA ILE A 111 0.92 -16.43 4.31
C ILE A 111 -0.50 -15.86 4.43
N HIS A 112 -1.26 -15.86 3.34
CA HIS A 112 -2.65 -15.37 3.35
C HIS A 112 -3.56 -16.20 4.27
N LYS A 113 -3.33 -17.51 4.35
CA LYS A 113 -4.10 -18.40 5.22
C LYS A 113 -3.88 -18.05 6.68
N ILE A 114 -2.63 -17.81 7.09
CA ILE A 114 -2.30 -17.39 8.46
C ILE A 114 -2.92 -16.02 8.77
N ASP A 115 -2.73 -15.04 7.88
CA ASP A 115 -3.20 -13.66 8.06
C ASP A 115 -4.73 -13.55 8.20
N SER A 116 -5.46 -14.34 7.42
CA SER A 116 -6.93 -14.38 7.46
C SER A 116 -7.51 -15.36 8.49
N SER A 117 -6.68 -16.10 9.23
CA SER A 117 -7.15 -17.14 10.17
C SER A 117 -7.66 -16.54 11.49
N ALA A 118 -8.75 -17.11 12.01
CA ALA A 118 -9.18 -16.87 13.39
C ALA A 118 -8.18 -17.45 14.40
N ASP A 119 -7.57 -18.59 14.05
CA ASP A 119 -6.59 -19.33 14.85
C ASP A 119 -5.20 -19.23 14.18
N ALA A 120 -4.63 -18.02 14.19
CA ALA A 120 -3.39 -17.73 13.46
C ALA A 120 -2.17 -18.52 13.99
N GLU A 121 -2.10 -18.78 15.29
CA GLU A 121 -1.02 -19.55 15.92
C GLU A 121 -0.98 -21.00 15.41
N ILE A 122 -2.14 -21.65 15.34
CA ILE A 122 -2.25 -23.04 14.83
C ILE A 122 -1.89 -23.11 13.35
N GLU A 123 -2.31 -22.15 12.55
CA GLU A 123 -1.98 -22.12 11.12
C GLU A 123 -0.52 -21.78 10.86
N LEU A 124 0.09 -20.97 11.73
CA LEU A 124 1.53 -20.72 11.71
C LEU A 124 2.32 -21.98 12.02
N ASP A 125 1.96 -22.73 13.06
CA ASP A 125 2.63 -24.00 13.42
C ASP A 125 2.62 -24.99 12.25
N LYS A 126 1.46 -25.15 11.59
CA LYS A 126 1.34 -25.98 10.39
C LYS A 126 2.20 -25.47 9.24
N ALA A 127 2.26 -24.16 9.04
CA ALA A 127 3.07 -23.58 7.98
C ALA A 127 4.58 -23.75 8.23
N MET A 128 5.03 -23.84 9.48
CA MET A 128 6.44 -24.11 9.82
C MET A 128 6.89 -25.54 9.46
N GLU A 129 5.96 -26.46 9.22
CA GLU A 129 6.27 -27.80 8.68
C GLU A 129 6.65 -27.75 7.19
N ASP A 130 6.19 -26.72 6.46
CA ASP A 130 6.51 -26.51 5.05
C ASP A 130 7.93 -25.95 4.89
N GLU A 131 8.73 -26.58 4.01
CA GLU A 131 10.12 -26.19 3.80
C GLU A 131 10.25 -24.80 3.17
N ALA A 132 9.39 -24.45 2.23
CA ALA A 132 9.46 -23.15 1.55
C ALA A 132 9.10 -22.01 2.50
N PHE A 133 8.07 -22.20 3.33
CA PHE A 133 7.70 -21.24 4.36
C PHE A 133 8.78 -21.09 5.44
N ARG A 134 9.37 -22.20 5.89
CA ARG A 134 10.47 -22.16 6.87
C ARG A 134 11.71 -21.43 6.34
N LEU A 135 12.13 -21.71 5.11
CA LEU A 135 13.26 -21.02 4.49
C LEU A 135 12.98 -19.52 4.32
N PHE A 136 11.74 -19.17 3.98
CA PHE A 136 11.30 -17.79 3.87
C PHE A 136 11.36 -17.04 5.21
N THR A 137 10.85 -17.64 6.31
CA THR A 137 10.90 -17.02 7.63
C THR A 137 12.33 -16.89 8.15
N GLU A 138 13.18 -17.91 7.96
CA GLU A 138 14.61 -17.84 8.28
C GLU A 138 15.31 -16.70 7.54
N LYS A 139 14.94 -16.44 6.28
CA LYS A 139 15.51 -15.34 5.49
C LYS A 139 15.08 -13.96 6.01
N ILE A 140 13.81 -13.82 6.41
CA ILE A 140 13.33 -12.60 7.08
C ILE A 140 14.11 -12.37 8.37
N LEU A 141 14.18 -13.37 9.25
CA LEU A 141 14.89 -13.28 10.52
C LEU A 141 16.38 -12.94 10.33
N SER A 142 17.02 -13.55 9.32
CA SER A 142 18.41 -13.25 8.97
C SER A 142 18.59 -11.79 8.56
N THR A 143 17.65 -11.22 7.81
CA THR A 143 17.68 -9.82 7.36
C THR A 143 17.50 -8.87 8.55
N LEU A 144 16.60 -9.20 9.47
CA LEU A 144 16.37 -8.42 10.69
C LEU A 144 17.60 -8.42 11.60
N ASN A 145 18.20 -9.59 11.82
CA ASN A 145 19.39 -9.71 12.68
C ASN A 145 20.62 -8.98 12.11
N GLN A 146 20.74 -8.88 10.78
CA GLN A 146 21.81 -8.12 10.14
C GLN A 146 21.65 -6.60 10.28
N SER A 147 20.42 -6.11 10.44
CA SER A 147 20.14 -4.68 10.64
C SER A 147 20.50 -4.19 12.06
N GLY A 148 20.61 -5.09 13.04
CA GLY A 148 20.97 -4.77 14.44
C GLY A 148 22.47 -4.57 14.70
N SER A 149 23.34 -4.94 13.76
CA SER A 149 24.81 -4.87 13.94
C SER A 149 25.43 -3.51 13.54
N GLN A 150 24.61 -2.48 13.29
CA GLN A 150 25.06 -1.11 13.12
C GLN A 150 24.60 -0.21 14.27
N GLN A 151 24.86 -0.61 15.51
CA GLN A 151 24.92 0.31 16.64
C GLN A 151 26.16 0.01 17.51
N SER A 152 27.12 0.94 17.41
CA SER A 152 28.33 1.17 18.23
C SER A 152 29.57 0.34 17.96
#